data_AF-A0A662Y918-F1
#
_entry.id   AF-A0A662Y918-F1
#
_cell.length_a   1.000
_cell.length_b   1.000
_cell.length_c   1.000
_cell.angle_alpha   90.00
_cell.angle_beta   90.00
_cell.angle_gamma   90.00
#
_symmetry.space_group_name_H-M   'P 1'
#
loop_
_entity.id
_entity.type
_entity.pdbx_description
1 polymer ?
#
loop_
_entity_poly.entity_id
_entity_poly.type
_entity_poly.pdbx_seq_one_letter_code
_entity_poly.pdbx_strand_id
1 'polypeptide(L)'
;MIGESLLLLLLLAVKGCASRSVPVYDRGALLLTREDSARLGDCPCSRWHETASDDDELAAASLCLPVAFRPLATASGASERKEIFAFSVATDDRWKHYDWGQVPWNEDKELLCHAHSKGVKVVVKHNFDDVVRLCDPSVRRDWIQATYSKIVQNYADGVNIDTEKPMNGATSHCLVLLVQELRRELELHALTKNAQVCNLSIFCASNLSPVCTNLSAGCMHMQITFDVPWAPRGVDGRYYPWRELAAAVDFLFVMSYDMRSQIYDSCIAGANAPLALVKQGLQEFLLGYEIDPAKLVLGVP
;
A
#
# COMPACT_ATOMS: atom_id res chain seq x y z
N MET A 1 24.62 65.61 19.62
CA MET A 1 23.51 65.01 20.39
C MET A 1 22.91 63.91 19.53
N ILE A 2 23.00 62.67 19.99
CA ILE A 2 22.04 61.54 19.84
C ILE A 2 21.55 61.26 18.40
N GLY A 3 21.71 60.08 17.80
CA GLY A 3 22.15 58.78 18.28
C GLY A 3 22.02 57.77 17.13
N GLU A 4 22.91 56.79 17.16
CA GLU A 4 22.93 55.61 16.30
C GLU A 4 21.72 54.70 16.54
N SER A 5 21.23 54.06 15.47
CA SER A 5 20.74 52.67 15.56
C SER A 5 20.90 52.00 14.21
N LEU A 6 22.06 51.36 14.07
CA LEU A 6 22.42 50.38 13.05
C LEU A 6 21.53 49.13 13.25
N LEU A 7 20.55 48.89 12.38
CA LEU A 7 19.83 47.61 12.37
C LEU A 7 20.64 46.61 11.53
N LEU A 8 21.42 45.79 12.22
CA LEU A 8 22.20 44.68 11.68
C LEU A 8 21.22 43.55 11.25
N LEU A 9 20.86 43.48 9.97
CA LEU A 9 20.20 42.31 9.39
C LEU A 9 21.26 41.22 9.13
N LEU A 10 21.41 40.32 10.12
CA LEU A 10 22.15 39.08 9.99
C LEU A 10 21.46 38.19 8.92
N LEU A 11 22.04 38.18 7.72
CA LEU A 11 21.79 37.14 6.71
C LEU A 11 22.42 35.83 7.20
N LEU A 12 21.68 35.07 8.00
CA LEU A 12 21.96 33.65 8.19
C LEU A 12 21.47 32.91 6.95
N ALA A 13 22.40 32.62 6.05
CA ALA A 13 22.22 31.63 5.01
C ALA A 13 21.94 30.27 5.64
N VAL A 14 20.66 29.93 5.79
CA VAL A 14 20.26 28.55 6.08
C VAL A 14 20.51 27.75 4.81
N LYS A 15 21.69 27.12 4.75
CA LYS A 15 21.92 25.97 3.87
C LYS A 15 20.86 24.94 4.24
N GLY A 16 19.82 24.82 3.41
CA GLY A 16 18.87 23.72 3.49
C GLY A 16 19.63 22.42 3.27
N CYS A 17 19.98 21.76 4.37
CA CYS A 17 20.47 20.39 4.33
C CYS A 17 19.26 19.53 3.95
N ALA A 18 19.18 19.13 2.67
CA ALA A 18 18.26 18.09 2.24
C ALA A 18 18.72 16.77 2.87
N SER A 19 18.33 16.55 4.12
CA SER A 19 18.47 15.28 4.82
C SER A 19 17.58 14.26 4.11
N ARG A 20 18.17 13.49 3.20
CA ARG A 20 17.63 12.19 2.76
C ARG A 20 17.88 11.20 3.90
N SER A 21 17.11 11.29 4.99
CA SER A 21 17.05 10.22 5.97
C SER A 21 15.93 9.26 5.57
N VAL A 22 16.33 8.16 4.91
CA VAL A 22 15.60 6.90 5.00
C VAL A 22 15.51 6.58 6.50
N PRO A 23 14.33 6.30 7.06
CA PRO A 23 14.23 6.00 8.48
C PRO A 23 15.01 4.72 8.75
N VAL A 24 16.18 4.89 9.38
CA VAL A 24 17.03 3.79 9.83
C VAL A 24 16.25 3.04 10.90
N TYR A 25 16.06 1.74 10.65
CA TYR A 25 15.46 0.83 11.60
C TYR A 25 16.38 0.70 12.83
N ASP A 26 15.90 1.09 14.00
CA ASP A 26 16.61 0.80 15.23
C ASP A 26 16.34 -0.67 15.60
N ARG A 27 17.30 -1.56 15.30
CA ARG A 27 17.22 -3.00 15.62
C ARG A 27 16.93 -3.24 17.12
N GLY A 28 17.21 -2.28 18.00
CA GLY A 28 16.97 -2.39 19.44
C GLY A 28 15.49 -2.39 19.87
N ALA A 29 14.56 -1.96 19.01
CA ALA A 29 13.15 -1.81 19.38
C ALA A 29 12.26 -3.02 19.02
N LEU A 30 12.81 -4.04 18.36
CA LEU A 30 12.00 -5.13 17.80
C LEU A 30 12.30 -6.44 18.52
N LEU A 31 11.30 -6.97 19.19
CA LEU A 31 11.31 -8.35 19.65
C LEU A 31 11.05 -9.28 18.46
N LEU A 32 12.03 -9.37 17.56
CA LEU A 32 12.02 -10.32 16.46
C LEU A 32 12.32 -11.72 16.97
N THR A 33 11.67 -12.72 16.39
CA THR A 33 12.09 -14.10 16.62
C THR A 33 13.43 -14.36 15.92
N ARG A 34 14.11 -15.46 16.30
CA ARG A 34 15.33 -15.90 15.62
C ARG A 34 15.11 -16.15 14.13
N GLU A 35 13.91 -16.64 13.78
CA GLU A 35 13.52 -16.89 12.40
C GLU A 35 13.31 -15.57 11.65
N ASP A 36 12.63 -14.60 12.25
CA ASP A 36 12.43 -13.27 11.65
C ASP A 36 13.75 -12.54 11.41
N SER A 37 14.70 -12.70 12.35
CA SER A 37 16.03 -12.11 12.25
C SER A 37 16.85 -12.77 11.14
N ALA A 38 16.73 -14.09 10.98
CA ALA A 38 17.37 -14.81 9.88
C ALA A 38 16.79 -14.37 8.53
N ARG A 39 15.46 -14.22 8.43
CA ARG A 39 14.79 -13.72 7.23
C ARG A 39 15.29 -12.34 6.84
N LEU A 40 15.39 -11.38 7.78
CA LEU A 40 15.97 -10.06 7.48
C LEU A 40 17.45 -10.13 7.07
N GLY A 41 18.19 -11.14 7.54
CA GLY A 41 19.58 -11.39 7.12
C GLY A 41 19.70 -11.82 5.66
N ASP A 42 18.70 -12.52 5.14
CA ASP A 42 18.62 -12.94 3.73
C ASP A 42 18.10 -11.82 2.79
N CYS A 43 18.16 -10.57 3.26
CA CYS A 43 17.68 -9.41 2.50
C CYS A 43 18.48 -9.23 1.19
N PRO A 44 17.81 -9.24 0.02
CA PRO A 44 18.47 -9.11 -1.28
C PRO A 44 19.03 -7.70 -1.56
N CYS A 45 18.69 -6.70 -0.74
CA CYS A 45 19.02 -5.30 -1.01
C CYS A 45 20.47 -4.90 -0.68
N SER A 46 21.27 -5.80 -0.11
CA SER A 46 22.69 -5.58 0.25
C SER A 46 23.58 -5.15 -0.92
N ARG A 47 23.20 -5.47 -2.16
CA ARG A 47 24.00 -5.23 -3.37
C ARG A 47 23.70 -3.89 -4.07
N TRP A 48 22.73 -3.11 -3.62
CA TRP A 48 22.32 -1.85 -4.25
C TRP A 48 23.23 -0.65 -3.95
N HIS A 49 24.19 -0.80 -3.03
CA HIS A 49 25.26 0.16 -2.78
C HIS A 49 26.59 -0.44 -3.26
N GLU A 50 27.07 -0.03 -4.44
CA GLU A 50 28.35 -0.51 -5.00
C GLU A 50 29.61 0.02 -4.27
N THR A 51 29.47 0.73 -3.14
CA THR A 51 30.59 1.20 -2.32
C THR A 51 30.22 1.27 -0.84
N ALA A 52 30.11 0.14 -0.14
CA ALA A 52 29.55 0.10 1.22
C ALA A 52 30.59 0.12 2.35
N SER A 53 30.50 1.15 3.21
CA SER A 53 30.97 1.13 4.62
C SER A 53 29.92 0.46 5.53
N ASP A 54 30.23 0.17 6.79
CA ASP A 54 29.29 -0.49 7.74
C ASP A 54 27.91 0.22 7.86
N ASP A 55 27.84 1.54 7.64
CA ASP A 55 26.58 2.30 7.60
C ASP A 55 25.64 1.92 6.43
N ASP A 56 26.19 1.40 5.33
CA ASP A 56 25.42 1.02 4.13
C ASP A 56 24.72 -0.35 4.28
N GLU A 57 25.24 -1.26 5.12
CA GLU A 57 24.60 -2.56 5.36
C GLU A 57 23.28 -2.41 6.14
N LEU A 58 23.25 -1.47 7.09
CA LEU A 58 22.04 -1.14 7.85
C LEU A 58 21.00 -0.41 6.97
N ALA A 59 21.47 0.45 6.05
CA ALA A 59 20.61 1.10 5.06
C ALA A 59 20.01 0.09 4.07
N ALA A 60 20.79 -0.89 3.61
CA ALA A 60 20.31 -1.94 2.72
C ALA A 60 19.27 -2.85 3.41
N ALA A 61 19.52 -3.28 4.65
CA ALA A 61 18.55 -4.05 5.44
C ALA A 61 17.25 -3.27 5.68
N SER A 62 17.33 -1.93 5.77
CA SER A 62 16.14 -1.07 5.90
C SER A 62 15.23 -1.07 4.67
N LEU A 63 15.76 -1.38 3.48
CA LEU A 63 14.97 -1.52 2.25
C LEU A 63 14.17 -2.82 2.20
N CYS A 64 14.44 -3.80 3.07
CA CYS A 64 13.63 -5.02 3.18
C CYS A 64 12.50 -4.87 4.20
N LEU A 65 12.29 -3.66 4.70
CA LEU A 65 11.21 -3.35 5.62
C LEU A 65 10.14 -2.54 4.91
N PRO A 66 8.89 -2.63 5.40
CA PRO A 66 7.80 -1.92 4.76
C PRO A 66 8.00 -0.41 4.76
N VAL A 67 7.66 0.19 3.64
CA VAL A 67 7.80 1.63 3.40
C VAL A 67 6.75 2.38 4.20
N ALA A 68 7.21 3.26 5.09
CA ALA A 68 6.32 4.15 5.83
C ALA A 68 5.58 5.09 4.91
N PHE A 69 4.26 5.19 5.13
CA PHE A 69 3.48 6.26 4.55
C PHE A 69 3.91 7.57 5.22
N ARG A 70 4.65 8.43 4.51
CA ARG A 70 4.89 9.81 4.97
C ARG A 70 3.85 10.72 4.35
N PRO A 71 2.93 11.31 5.14
CA PRO A 71 2.31 12.56 4.74
C PRO A 71 3.46 13.56 4.59
N LEU A 72 3.77 13.99 3.36
CA LEU A 72 4.76 15.03 3.18
C LEU A 72 4.13 16.30 3.76
N ALA A 73 4.58 16.71 4.95
CA ALA A 73 4.18 17.98 5.54
C ALA A 73 4.73 19.11 4.66
N THR A 74 3.94 19.56 3.69
CA THR A 74 4.18 20.84 3.03
C THR A 74 3.72 21.92 4.00
N ALA A 75 4.56 22.92 4.23
CA ALA A 75 4.29 24.08 5.10
C ALA A 75 3.10 24.96 4.64
N SER A 76 2.38 24.54 3.61
CA SER A 76 1.16 25.14 3.10
C SER A 76 0.10 24.05 3.01
N GLY A 77 -1.00 24.22 3.75
CA GLY A 77 -2.12 23.29 3.79
C GLY A 77 -2.64 22.93 2.39
N ALA A 78 -3.11 21.69 2.29
CA ALA A 78 -3.75 21.05 1.14
C ALA A 78 -2.83 20.67 -0.05
N SER A 79 -2.41 19.41 -0.05
CA SER A 79 -2.46 18.59 -1.26
C SER A 79 -2.67 17.14 -0.83
N GLU A 80 -3.85 16.56 -1.09
CA GLU A 80 -3.99 15.11 -1.20
C GLU A 80 -2.97 14.66 -2.25
N ARG A 81 -1.98 13.86 -1.86
CA ARG A 81 -1.01 13.33 -2.80
C ARG A 81 -1.76 12.34 -3.68
N LYS A 82 -1.75 12.55 -5.00
CA LYS A 82 -2.23 11.54 -5.95
C LYS A 82 -1.33 10.31 -5.83
N GLU A 83 -1.92 9.19 -5.44
CA GLU A 83 -1.25 7.90 -5.41
C GLU A 83 -1.43 7.24 -6.77
N ILE A 84 -0.34 6.66 -7.27
CA ILE A 84 -0.34 5.93 -8.53
C ILE A 84 -0.18 4.47 -8.19
N PHE A 85 -1.23 3.71 -8.47
CA PHE A 85 -1.26 2.27 -8.36
C PHE A 85 -1.24 1.72 -9.78
N ALA A 86 -0.09 1.23 -10.22
CA ALA A 86 0.08 0.67 -11.55
C ALA A 86 0.24 -0.84 -11.43
N PHE A 87 -0.12 -1.60 -12.46
CA PHE A 87 0.12 -3.04 -12.57
C PHE A 87 1.20 -3.29 -13.61
N SER A 88 2.08 -4.27 -13.37
CA SER A 88 2.94 -4.80 -14.44
C SER A 88 2.57 -6.24 -14.72
N VAL A 89 2.31 -6.51 -15.99
CA VAL A 89 2.09 -7.86 -16.52
C VAL A 89 3.39 -8.47 -17.05
N ALA A 90 4.48 -7.71 -17.05
CA ALA A 90 5.79 -8.20 -17.45
C ALA A 90 6.42 -9.02 -16.33
N THR A 91 6.79 -10.26 -16.63
CA THR A 91 7.53 -11.18 -15.74
C THR A 91 9.04 -11.13 -16.00
N ASP A 92 9.50 -10.16 -16.77
CA ASP A 92 10.88 -9.99 -17.22
C ASP A 92 11.43 -8.62 -16.80
N ASP A 93 12.69 -8.36 -17.13
CA ASP A 93 13.44 -7.15 -16.75
C ASP A 93 12.90 -5.84 -17.38
N ARG A 94 11.80 -5.86 -18.15
CA ARG A 94 11.21 -4.63 -18.74
C ARG A 94 10.84 -3.59 -17.68
N TRP A 95 10.62 -4.01 -16.44
CA TRP A 95 10.42 -3.10 -15.31
C TRP A 95 11.54 -2.08 -15.17
N LYS A 96 12.78 -2.42 -15.57
CA LYS A 96 13.96 -1.53 -15.51
C LYS A 96 13.81 -0.28 -16.38
N HIS A 97 12.90 -0.28 -17.35
CA HIS A 97 12.66 0.83 -18.27
C HIS A 97 11.45 1.70 -17.91
N TYR A 98 10.71 1.37 -16.86
CA TYR A 98 9.52 2.13 -16.49
C TYR A 98 9.88 3.48 -15.86
N ASP A 99 8.99 4.46 -16.02
CA ASP A 99 9.10 5.73 -15.30
C ASP A 99 8.65 5.51 -13.85
N TRP A 100 9.61 5.37 -12.95
CA TRP A 100 9.43 5.05 -11.53
C TRP A 100 8.71 6.13 -10.71
N GLY A 101 8.29 7.24 -11.33
CA GLY A 101 7.20 8.05 -10.79
C GLY A 101 5.86 7.32 -10.76
N GLN A 102 5.74 6.17 -11.42
CA GLN A 102 4.56 5.32 -11.59
C GLN A 102 5.02 3.85 -11.57
N VAL A 103 4.88 3.14 -10.45
CA VAL A 103 5.71 1.94 -10.20
C VAL A 103 4.97 0.60 -10.36
N PRO A 104 5.66 -0.42 -10.93
CA PRO A 104 5.12 -1.74 -11.28
C PRO A 104 5.06 -2.78 -10.15
N TRP A 105 4.35 -3.87 -10.45
CA TRP A 105 4.30 -5.14 -9.70
C TRP A 105 5.25 -6.16 -10.30
N ASN A 106 6.16 -6.70 -9.48
CA ASN A 106 6.88 -7.93 -9.77
C ASN A 106 7.36 -8.52 -8.44
N GLU A 107 7.43 -9.85 -8.34
CA GLU A 107 8.03 -10.55 -7.20
C GLU A 107 9.57 -10.62 -7.35
N ASP A 108 10.12 -9.91 -8.33
CA ASP A 108 11.55 -9.70 -8.50
C ASP A 108 12.11 -8.91 -7.31
N LYS A 109 13.05 -9.54 -6.61
CA LYS A 109 13.70 -9.00 -5.43
C LYS A 109 14.55 -7.76 -5.74
N GLU A 110 15.05 -7.60 -6.98
CA GLU A 110 15.72 -6.37 -7.40
C GLU A 110 14.73 -5.22 -7.59
N LEU A 111 13.53 -5.50 -8.11
CA LEU A 111 12.46 -4.51 -8.23
C LEU A 111 12.07 -3.97 -6.86
N LEU A 112 11.87 -4.85 -5.88
CA LEU A 112 11.52 -4.48 -4.51
C LEU A 112 12.50 -3.44 -3.95
N CYS A 113 13.80 -3.77 -3.96
CA CYS A 113 14.83 -2.88 -3.42
C CYS A 113 14.87 -1.55 -4.15
N HIS A 114 14.70 -1.55 -5.48
CA HIS A 114 14.61 -0.33 -6.27
C HIS A 114 13.39 0.51 -5.87
N ALA A 115 12.20 -0.09 -5.79
CA ALA A 115 10.96 0.58 -5.41
C ALA A 115 11.06 1.19 -4.00
N HIS A 116 11.58 0.42 -3.03
CA HIS A 116 11.74 0.88 -1.65
C HIS A 116 12.78 2.00 -1.56
N SER A 117 13.84 2.00 -2.39
CA SER A 117 14.80 3.12 -2.48
C SER A 117 14.15 4.44 -2.95
N LYS A 118 13.01 4.34 -3.64
CA LYS A 118 12.20 5.47 -4.09
C LYS A 118 11.03 5.79 -3.15
N GLY A 119 10.88 5.04 -2.05
CA GLY A 119 9.76 5.16 -1.12
C GLY A 119 8.43 4.71 -1.73
N VAL A 120 8.48 3.71 -2.61
CA VAL A 120 7.30 3.14 -3.25
C VAL A 120 7.00 1.77 -2.67
N LYS A 121 5.72 1.55 -2.35
CA LYS A 121 5.25 0.28 -1.81
C LYS A 121 5.13 -0.77 -2.89
N VAL A 122 5.49 -2.01 -2.56
CA VAL A 122 5.31 -3.19 -3.39
C VAL A 122 4.46 -4.19 -2.61
N VAL A 123 3.39 -4.64 -3.23
CA VAL A 123 2.40 -5.54 -2.63
C VAL A 123 2.40 -6.85 -3.44
N VAL A 124 2.10 -7.99 -2.81
CA VAL A 124 1.99 -9.28 -3.52
C VAL A 124 0.58 -9.50 -4.02
N LYS A 125 0.41 -10.21 -5.13
CA LYS A 125 -0.93 -10.63 -5.60
C LYS A 125 -1.27 -11.99 -5.01
N HIS A 126 -2.47 -12.16 -4.44
CA HIS A 126 -2.95 -13.48 -4.05
C HIS A 126 -4.46 -13.62 -4.23
N ASN A 127 -4.86 -14.62 -5.01
CA ASN A 127 -6.26 -14.90 -5.33
C ASN A 127 -6.78 -16.05 -4.46
N PHE A 128 -8.09 -16.09 -4.23
CA PHE A 128 -8.77 -17.20 -3.57
C PHE A 128 -9.65 -17.95 -4.58
N ASP A 129 -9.14 -19.04 -5.14
CA ASP A 129 -9.80 -19.71 -6.27
C ASP A 129 -10.98 -20.62 -5.88
N ASP A 130 -10.88 -21.34 -4.75
CA ASP A 130 -11.88 -22.31 -4.30
C ASP A 130 -13.01 -21.66 -3.49
N VAL A 131 -13.80 -20.81 -4.14
CA VAL A 131 -14.88 -20.05 -3.48
C VAL A 131 -15.98 -20.93 -2.88
N VAL A 132 -16.10 -22.19 -3.30
CA VAL A 132 -17.05 -23.16 -2.72
C VAL A 132 -16.70 -23.43 -1.26
N ARG A 133 -15.40 -23.48 -0.94
CA ARG A 133 -14.90 -23.74 0.42
C ARG A 133 -14.56 -22.49 1.20
N LEU A 134 -14.81 -21.29 0.66
CA LEU A 134 -14.47 -20.01 1.31
C LEU A 134 -15.09 -19.85 2.71
N CYS A 135 -16.26 -20.44 2.95
CA CYS A 135 -16.89 -20.38 4.27
C CYS A 135 -16.29 -21.35 5.31
N ASP A 136 -15.44 -22.29 4.91
CA ASP A 136 -14.68 -23.16 5.81
C ASP A 136 -13.55 -22.36 6.48
N PRO A 137 -13.60 -22.14 7.81
CA PRO A 137 -12.57 -21.37 8.51
C PRO A 137 -11.17 -21.97 8.41
N SER A 138 -11.05 -23.29 8.26
CA SER A 138 -9.75 -23.95 8.12
C SER A 138 -9.10 -23.58 6.79
N VAL A 139 -9.88 -23.56 5.71
CA VAL A 139 -9.39 -23.19 4.37
C VAL A 139 -9.00 -21.72 4.33
N ARG A 140 -9.79 -20.84 4.95
CA ARG A 140 -9.41 -19.42 5.07
C ARG A 140 -8.10 -19.25 5.84
N ARG A 141 -7.96 -19.93 6.97
CA ARG A 141 -6.71 -19.90 7.75
C ARG A 141 -5.52 -20.37 6.94
N ASP A 142 -5.64 -21.47 6.20
CA ASP A 142 -4.54 -22.01 5.40
C ASP A 142 -4.13 -21.02 4.29
N TRP A 143 -5.11 -20.38 3.63
CA TRP A 143 -4.87 -19.31 2.66
C TRP A 143 -4.23 -18.06 3.29
N ILE A 144 -4.68 -17.67 4.50
CA ILE A 144 -4.12 -16.53 5.25
C ILE A 144 -2.65 -16.80 5.59
N GLN A 145 -2.31 -18.02 6.03
CA GLN A 145 -0.92 -18.39 6.33
C GLN A 145 -0.04 -18.41 5.08
N ALA A 146 -0.57 -18.89 3.95
CA ALA A 146 0.10 -18.81 2.66
C ALA A 146 0.34 -17.35 2.23
N THR A 147 -0.65 -16.48 2.41
CA THR A 147 -0.55 -15.04 2.11
C THR A 147 0.47 -14.34 2.99
N TYR A 148 0.43 -14.57 4.31
CA TYR A 148 1.44 -14.07 5.24
C TYR A 148 2.85 -14.51 4.83
N SER A 149 3.03 -15.80 4.55
CA SER A 149 4.31 -16.35 4.11
C SER A 149 4.79 -15.68 2.82
N LYS A 150 3.90 -15.45 1.86
CA LYS A 150 4.20 -14.77 0.60
C LYS A 150 4.63 -13.32 0.82
N ILE A 151 3.93 -12.57 1.68
CA ILE A 151 4.28 -11.20 2.04
C ILE A 151 5.70 -11.16 2.63
N VAL A 152 5.97 -12.01 3.63
CA VAL A 152 7.26 -12.00 4.33
C VAL A 152 8.41 -12.46 3.43
N GLN A 153 8.23 -13.53 2.65
CA GLN A 153 9.28 -14.05 1.75
C GLN A 153 9.67 -13.08 0.64
N ASN A 154 8.73 -12.21 0.24
CA ASN A 154 8.96 -11.18 -0.77
C ASN A 154 9.24 -9.80 -0.17
N TYR A 155 9.31 -9.68 1.17
CA TYR A 155 9.47 -8.41 1.89
C TYR A 155 8.48 -7.32 1.46
N ALA A 156 7.27 -7.73 1.07
CA ALA A 156 6.26 -6.85 0.53
C ALA A 156 5.57 -6.01 1.62
N ASP A 157 4.99 -4.90 1.20
CA ASP A 157 4.20 -3.97 2.01
C ASP A 157 2.75 -4.43 2.22
N GLY A 158 2.39 -5.62 1.75
CA GLY A 158 1.04 -6.18 1.89
C GLY A 158 0.60 -7.01 0.68
N VAL A 159 -0.71 -7.04 0.42
CA VAL A 159 -1.33 -7.88 -0.61
C VAL A 159 -2.44 -7.14 -1.38
N ASN A 160 -2.52 -7.38 -2.70
CA ASN A 160 -3.72 -7.16 -3.49
C ASN A 160 -4.42 -8.48 -3.77
N ILE A 161 -5.70 -8.51 -3.46
CA ILE A 161 -6.57 -9.68 -3.62
C ILE A 161 -7.37 -9.51 -4.90
N ASP A 162 -7.09 -10.36 -5.88
CA ASP A 162 -7.73 -10.31 -7.20
C ASP A 162 -8.60 -11.55 -7.40
N THR A 163 -9.58 -11.73 -6.52
CA THR A 163 -10.49 -12.87 -6.58
C THR A 163 -11.66 -12.55 -7.50
N GLU A 164 -11.50 -12.81 -8.79
CA GLU A 164 -12.51 -12.56 -9.81
C GLU A 164 -13.50 -13.73 -9.98
N LYS A 165 -14.21 -14.09 -8.90
CA LYS A 165 -15.10 -15.26 -8.90
C LYS A 165 -16.55 -14.87 -8.65
N PRO A 166 -17.53 -15.46 -9.36
CA PRO A 166 -18.94 -15.21 -9.10
C PRO A 166 -19.29 -15.66 -7.68
N MET A 167 -19.81 -14.76 -6.87
CA MET A 167 -20.27 -15.04 -5.50
C MET A 167 -21.42 -14.10 -5.16
N ASN A 168 -22.34 -14.61 -4.34
CA ASN A 168 -23.45 -13.85 -3.77
C ASN A 168 -23.80 -14.42 -2.38
N GLY A 169 -24.69 -13.74 -1.65
CA GLY A 169 -25.24 -14.21 -0.39
C GLY A 169 -24.16 -14.60 0.63
N ALA A 170 -24.35 -15.73 1.31
CA ALA A 170 -23.47 -16.18 2.38
C ALA A 170 -21.99 -16.32 1.95
N THR A 171 -21.72 -16.88 0.77
CA THR A 171 -20.34 -17.05 0.26
C THR A 171 -19.63 -15.71 0.10
N SER A 172 -20.34 -14.68 -0.39
CA SER A 172 -19.76 -13.34 -0.54
C SER A 172 -19.45 -12.66 0.80
N HIS A 173 -20.20 -12.96 1.87
CA HIS A 173 -19.86 -12.49 3.21
C HIS A 173 -18.64 -13.22 3.80
N CYS A 174 -18.43 -14.49 3.46
CA CYS A 174 -17.22 -15.23 3.85
C CYS A 174 -15.94 -14.63 3.22
N LEU A 175 -16.05 -13.94 2.09
CA LEU A 175 -14.94 -13.16 1.52
C LEU A 175 -14.53 -11.99 2.43
N VAL A 176 -15.51 -11.28 3.01
CA VAL A 176 -15.21 -10.20 3.98
C VAL A 176 -14.57 -10.79 5.23
N LEU A 177 -15.05 -11.94 5.71
CA LEU A 177 -14.43 -12.64 6.84
C LEU A 177 -12.97 -12.99 6.55
N LEU A 178 -12.65 -13.49 5.36
CA LEU A 178 -11.27 -13.76 4.94
C LEU A 178 -10.38 -12.51 5.08
N VAL A 179 -10.84 -11.37 4.56
CA VAL A 179 -10.08 -10.11 4.60
C VAL A 179 -9.91 -9.61 6.05
N GLN A 180 -10.95 -9.69 6.86
CA GLN A 180 -10.89 -9.29 8.27
C GLN A 180 -9.97 -10.20 9.10
N GLU A 181 -10.01 -11.51 8.85
CA GLU A 181 -9.12 -12.49 9.49
C GLU A 181 -7.67 -12.27 9.06
N LEU A 182 -7.43 -12.00 7.77
CA LEU A 182 -6.10 -11.64 7.26
C LEU A 182 -5.57 -10.37 7.95
N ARG A 183 -6.38 -9.32 8.07
CA ARG A 183 -5.99 -8.07 8.77
C ARG A 183 -5.50 -8.37 10.19
N ARG A 184 -6.27 -9.17 10.94
CA ARG A 184 -5.91 -9.57 12.30
C ARG A 184 -4.61 -10.38 12.32
N GLU A 185 -4.42 -11.31 11.39
CA GLU A 185 -3.18 -12.09 11.31
C GLU A 185 -1.96 -11.17 11.11
N LEU A 186 -2.05 -10.20 10.19
CA LEU A 186 -0.98 -9.24 9.92
C LEU A 186 -0.71 -8.31 11.12
N GLU A 187 -1.68 -8.05 11.98
CA GLU A 187 -1.51 -7.29 13.22
C GLU A 187 -0.83 -8.09 14.35
N LEU A 188 -0.79 -9.42 14.25
CA LEU A 188 -0.21 -10.29 15.29
C LEU A 188 1.30 -10.50 15.14
N HIS A 189 1.82 -10.61 13.92
CA HIS A 189 3.23 -10.97 13.68
C HIS A 189 4.18 -9.78 13.71
N ALA A 190 5.36 -9.93 14.31
CA ALA A 190 6.30 -8.82 14.52
C ALA A 190 6.77 -8.15 13.22
N LEU A 191 6.99 -8.92 12.15
CA LEU A 191 7.43 -8.39 10.84
C LEU A 191 6.34 -7.55 10.16
N THR A 192 5.08 -7.88 10.36
CA THR A 192 3.92 -7.19 9.76
C THR A 192 3.30 -6.14 10.69
N LYS A 193 3.46 -6.30 12.00
CA LYS A 193 2.96 -5.41 13.07
C LYS A 193 3.87 -4.22 13.33
N ASN A 194 5.18 -4.35 13.22
CA ASN A 194 6.07 -3.19 13.42
C ASN A 194 6.12 -2.28 12.19
N ALA A 195 5.77 -2.83 11.04
CA ALA A 195 5.22 -2.09 9.93
C ALA A 195 3.83 -1.49 10.23
N GLN A 196 3.36 -1.44 11.48
CA GLN A 196 2.16 -0.71 11.93
C GLN A 196 2.48 0.43 12.91
N VAL A 197 3.75 0.57 13.29
CA VAL A 197 4.18 1.52 14.31
C VAL A 197 4.37 2.89 13.66
N CYS A 198 3.32 3.72 13.76
CA CYS A 198 3.44 5.16 13.73
C CYS A 198 4.58 5.58 14.69
N ASN A 199 5.68 6.15 14.19
CA ASN A 199 6.63 6.84 15.07
C ASN A 199 5.93 8.10 15.60
N LEU A 200 5.22 7.95 16.72
CA LEU A 200 4.59 9.06 17.43
C LEU A 200 5.71 9.82 18.13
N SER A 201 6.44 10.64 17.38
CA SER A 201 7.35 11.61 17.98
C SER A 201 6.48 12.67 18.68
N ILE A 202 6.10 12.42 19.93
CA ILE A 202 5.55 13.45 20.81
C ILE A 202 6.68 14.43 21.10
N PHE A 203 6.78 15.50 20.31
CA PHE A 203 7.53 16.68 20.71
C PHE A 203 6.63 17.49 21.66
N CYS A 204 6.65 17.15 22.95
CA CYS A 204 6.22 18.09 23.98
C CYS A 204 7.31 19.15 24.09
N ALA A 205 7.13 20.28 23.39
CA ALA A 205 7.95 21.45 23.63
C ALA A 205 7.89 21.80 25.12
N SER A 206 9.05 21.92 25.75
CA SER A 206 9.20 22.18 27.17
C SER A 206 8.40 23.41 27.62
N ASN A 207 7.49 23.18 28.58
CA ASN A 207 7.09 24.05 29.68
C ASN A 207 6.39 25.40 29.46
N LEU A 208 5.79 25.74 28.31
CA LEU A 208 4.71 26.75 28.27
C LEU A 208 3.70 26.49 27.14
N SER A 209 2.51 25.97 27.51
CA SER A 209 1.27 25.79 26.72
C SER A 209 0.93 24.34 26.30
N PRO A 210 -0.28 23.83 26.59
CA PRO A 210 -0.73 22.50 26.22
C PRO A 210 -1.37 22.54 24.82
N VAL A 211 -0.55 22.61 23.78
CA VAL A 211 -1.03 22.30 22.42
C VAL A 211 -0.11 21.22 21.86
N CYS A 212 -0.45 19.97 22.17
CA CYS A 212 0.03 18.83 21.40
C CYS A 212 -0.61 18.95 20.02
N THR A 213 0.13 19.47 19.04
CA THR A 213 -0.33 19.40 17.65
C THR A 213 -0.19 17.95 17.19
N ASN A 214 -1.28 17.37 16.69
CA ASN A 214 -1.25 16.09 16.00
C ASN A 214 -0.42 16.27 14.73
N LEU A 215 0.88 15.98 14.79
CA LEU A 215 1.61 15.63 13.58
C LEU A 215 1.00 14.31 13.10
N SER A 216 0.51 14.31 11.87
CA SER A 216 0.02 13.12 11.18
C SER A 216 1.12 12.06 11.23
N ALA A 217 0.96 11.12 12.14
CA ALA A 217 1.90 10.03 12.30
C ALA A 217 1.85 9.17 11.03
N GLY A 218 3.00 8.99 10.40
CA GLY A 218 3.13 8.08 9.28
C GLY A 218 3.03 6.66 9.80
N CYS A 219 1.81 6.14 9.89
CA CYS A 219 1.61 4.73 10.19
C CYS A 219 2.09 3.97 8.95
N MET A 220 3.17 3.22 9.13
CA MET A 220 3.31 1.98 8.39
C MET A 220 2.01 1.20 8.67
N HIS A 221 1.41 0.49 7.71
CA HIS A 221 0.54 -0.67 7.98
C HIS A 221 0.63 -1.58 6.75
N MET A 222 0.51 -2.89 6.95
CA MET A 222 0.41 -3.82 5.82
C MET A 222 -0.82 -3.46 5.00
N GLN A 223 -0.62 -3.19 3.72
CA GLN A 223 -1.67 -2.78 2.80
C GLN A 223 -2.46 -3.99 2.32
N ILE A 224 -3.78 -3.96 2.45
CA ILE A 224 -4.70 -4.94 1.87
C ILE A 224 -5.56 -4.19 0.89
N THR A 225 -5.47 -4.58 -0.37
CA THR A 225 -6.25 -4.01 -1.48
C THR A 225 -7.03 -5.12 -2.17
N PHE A 226 -8.11 -4.76 -2.85
CA PHE A 226 -8.99 -5.76 -3.47
C PHE A 226 -9.49 -5.26 -4.81
N ASP A 227 -9.30 -6.07 -5.85
CA ASP A 227 -9.75 -5.78 -7.20
C ASP A 227 -11.25 -6.02 -7.32
N VAL A 228 -11.99 -4.99 -7.71
CA VAL A 228 -13.46 -5.05 -7.89
C VAL A 228 -13.83 -4.74 -9.33
N PRO A 229 -14.95 -5.30 -9.82
CA PRO A 229 -15.43 -4.98 -11.16
C PRO A 229 -15.72 -3.47 -11.30
N TRP A 230 -15.73 -3.00 -12.55
CA TRP A 230 -16.02 -1.60 -12.92
C TRP A 230 -17.39 -1.07 -12.45
N ALA A 231 -18.30 -1.94 -12.00
CA ALA A 231 -19.57 -1.55 -11.41
C ALA A 231 -20.07 -2.61 -10.39
N PRO A 232 -20.80 -2.18 -9.34
CA PRO A 232 -21.27 -3.07 -8.26
C PRO A 232 -22.55 -3.87 -8.60
N ARG A 233 -23.01 -3.82 -9.85
CA ARG A 233 -24.31 -4.36 -10.31
C ARG A 233 -24.25 -5.81 -10.82
N GLY A 234 -23.42 -6.65 -10.21
CA GLY A 234 -23.38 -8.08 -10.55
C GLY A 234 -22.53 -8.45 -11.76
N VAL A 235 -21.52 -7.64 -12.09
CA VAL A 235 -20.61 -7.88 -13.22
C VAL A 235 -19.96 -9.27 -13.09
N ASP A 236 -20.11 -10.12 -14.11
CA ASP A 236 -19.69 -11.52 -14.12
C ASP A 236 -20.23 -12.36 -12.94
N GLY A 237 -21.42 -12.02 -12.44
CA GLY A 237 -22.02 -12.71 -11.29
C GLY A 237 -21.38 -12.38 -9.95
N ARG A 238 -20.58 -11.31 -9.88
CA ARG A 238 -19.94 -10.82 -8.64
C ARG A 238 -20.90 -9.88 -7.91
N TYR A 239 -21.50 -10.37 -6.84
CA TYR A 239 -22.36 -9.62 -5.92
C TYR A 239 -21.74 -9.63 -4.52
N TYR A 240 -20.66 -8.87 -4.34
CA TYR A 240 -19.99 -8.82 -3.05
C TYR A 240 -20.67 -7.81 -2.13
N PRO A 241 -20.56 -7.98 -0.80
CA PRO A 241 -20.98 -6.98 0.17
C PRO A 241 -20.02 -5.77 0.10
N TRP A 242 -20.24 -4.88 -0.89
CA TRP A 242 -19.27 -3.85 -1.27
C TRP A 242 -18.89 -2.90 -0.15
N ARG A 243 -19.85 -2.53 0.72
CA ARG A 243 -19.61 -1.62 1.85
C ARG A 243 -18.74 -2.30 2.91
N GLU A 244 -19.07 -3.52 3.29
CA GLU A 244 -18.33 -4.29 4.28
C GLU A 244 -16.94 -4.67 3.77
N LEU A 245 -16.82 -4.99 2.47
CA LEU A 245 -15.54 -5.25 1.83
C LEU A 245 -14.67 -3.98 1.82
N ALA A 246 -15.21 -2.83 1.40
CA ALA A 246 -14.50 -1.54 1.43
C ALA A 246 -14.04 -1.13 2.84
N ALA A 247 -14.80 -1.49 3.87
CA ALA A 247 -14.45 -1.24 5.26
C ALA A 247 -13.30 -2.14 5.76
N ALA A 248 -13.14 -3.34 5.21
CA ALA A 248 -12.12 -4.30 5.62
C ALA A 248 -10.75 -4.10 4.94
N VAL A 249 -10.75 -3.50 3.74
CA VAL A 249 -9.55 -3.22 2.94
C VAL A 249 -9.10 -1.76 3.09
N ASP A 250 -7.89 -1.46 2.64
CA ASP A 250 -7.37 -0.09 2.61
C ASP A 250 -7.99 0.73 1.49
N PHE A 251 -8.14 0.14 0.30
CA PHE A 251 -9.01 0.63 -0.78
C PHE A 251 -9.40 -0.52 -1.72
N LEU A 252 -10.47 -0.31 -2.48
CA LEU A 252 -10.88 -1.13 -3.61
C LEU A 252 -10.23 -0.58 -4.88
N PHE A 253 -9.61 -1.47 -5.66
CA PHE A 253 -9.11 -1.14 -6.99
C PHE A 253 -10.18 -1.47 -8.02
N VAL A 254 -10.77 -0.44 -8.62
CA VAL A 254 -11.87 -0.57 -9.60
C VAL A 254 -11.28 -0.85 -10.97
N MET A 255 -11.45 -2.07 -11.45
CA MET A 255 -10.96 -2.52 -12.76
C MET A 255 -11.83 -1.94 -13.88
N SER A 256 -11.61 -0.66 -14.25
CA SER A 256 -12.41 0.05 -15.26
C SER A 256 -11.98 -0.19 -16.70
N TYR A 257 -11.48 -1.39 -16.96
CA TYR A 257 -11.01 -1.89 -18.24
C TYR A 257 -11.65 -3.24 -18.53
N ASP A 258 -11.47 -3.74 -19.75
CA ASP A 258 -12.02 -5.02 -20.22
C ASP A 258 -13.55 -5.10 -20.11
N MET A 259 -14.21 -3.94 -20.15
CA MET A 259 -15.67 -3.87 -20.05
C MET A 259 -16.34 -4.45 -21.29
N ARG A 260 -15.64 -4.45 -22.43
CA ARG A 260 -16.17 -5.01 -23.68
C ARG A 260 -16.10 -6.54 -23.71
N SER A 261 -15.15 -7.16 -23.01
CA SER A 261 -15.00 -8.62 -22.99
C SER A 261 -16.12 -9.32 -22.21
N GLN A 262 -16.92 -8.56 -21.45
CA GLN A 262 -18.04 -9.04 -20.64
C GLN A 262 -19.39 -9.03 -21.37
N ILE A 263 -19.41 -8.73 -22.68
CA ILE A 263 -20.62 -8.72 -23.51
C ILE A 263 -20.57 -9.90 -24.49
N TYR A 264 -21.41 -10.90 -24.24
CA TYR A 264 -21.38 -12.20 -24.94
C TYR A 264 -22.45 -12.38 -26.03
N ASP A 265 -23.45 -11.50 -26.08
CA ASP A 265 -24.65 -11.65 -26.91
C ASP A 265 -24.50 -11.06 -28.33
N SER A 266 -23.62 -10.07 -28.50
CA SER A 266 -23.47 -9.31 -29.75
C SER A 266 -22.00 -9.08 -30.09
N CYS A 267 -21.55 -9.59 -31.24
CA CYS A 267 -20.19 -9.40 -31.74
C CYS A 267 -20.03 -8.03 -32.44
N ILE A 268 -20.10 -6.96 -31.64
CA ILE A 268 -19.97 -5.57 -32.09
C ILE A 268 -18.65 -4.99 -31.55
N ALA A 269 -17.95 -4.15 -32.31
CA ALA A 269 -16.79 -3.43 -31.78
C ALA A 269 -17.23 -2.40 -30.74
N GLY A 270 -16.47 -2.23 -29.66
CA GLY A 270 -16.79 -1.27 -28.61
C GLY A 270 -15.54 -0.84 -27.85
N ALA A 271 -15.65 0.26 -27.10
CA ALA A 271 -14.56 0.75 -26.27
C ALA A 271 -14.25 -0.25 -25.14
N ASN A 272 -12.96 -0.39 -24.79
CA ASN A 272 -12.54 -1.22 -23.66
C ASN A 272 -12.99 -0.65 -22.30
N ALA A 273 -12.95 0.68 -22.20
CA ALA A 273 -13.27 1.46 -21.01
C ALA A 273 -14.17 2.67 -21.36
N PRO A 274 -15.44 2.45 -21.75
CA PRO A 274 -16.34 3.53 -22.15
C PRO A 274 -16.63 4.48 -20.98
N LEU A 275 -16.15 5.72 -21.08
CA LEU A 275 -16.19 6.72 -19.99
C LEU A 275 -17.56 6.89 -19.34
N ALA A 276 -18.64 6.86 -20.11
CA ALA A 276 -20.00 7.01 -19.58
C ALA A 276 -20.37 5.87 -18.62
N LEU A 277 -20.04 4.63 -18.99
CA LEU A 277 -20.32 3.45 -18.16
C LEU A 277 -19.40 3.37 -16.95
N VAL A 278 -18.12 3.75 -17.11
CA VAL A 278 -17.17 3.88 -15.99
C VAL A 278 -17.67 4.89 -14.96
N LYS A 279 -18.06 6.09 -15.41
CA LYS A 279 -18.62 7.13 -14.53
C LYS A 279 -19.87 6.64 -13.79
N GLN A 280 -20.76 5.94 -14.48
CA GLN A 280 -21.96 5.37 -13.88
C GLN A 280 -21.61 4.33 -12.81
N GLY A 281 -20.72 3.38 -13.12
CA GLY A 281 -20.29 2.35 -12.16
C GLY A 281 -19.64 2.94 -10.90
N LEU A 282 -18.82 3.98 -11.06
CA LEU A 282 -18.25 4.73 -9.94
C LEU A 282 -19.32 5.44 -9.10
N GLN A 283 -20.29 6.10 -9.73
CA GLN A 283 -21.40 6.73 -9.01
C GLN A 283 -22.22 5.71 -8.23
N GLU A 284 -22.37 4.48 -8.74
CA GLU A 284 -23.05 3.42 -8.02
C GLU A 284 -22.28 2.97 -6.77
N PHE A 285 -20.95 2.84 -6.83
CA PHE A 285 -20.14 2.58 -5.64
C PHE A 285 -20.26 3.73 -4.61
N LEU A 286 -20.11 4.97 -5.08
CA LEU A 286 -20.08 6.16 -4.22
C LEU A 286 -21.43 6.49 -3.59
N LEU A 287 -22.51 6.46 -4.37
CA LEU A 287 -23.84 6.93 -3.95
C LEU A 287 -24.78 5.77 -3.61
N GLY A 288 -24.68 4.67 -4.35
CA GLY A 288 -25.54 3.50 -4.15
C GLY A 288 -25.10 2.65 -2.97
N TYR A 289 -23.78 2.53 -2.74
CA TYR A 289 -23.22 1.76 -1.63
C TYR A 289 -22.58 2.62 -0.55
N GLU A 290 -22.55 3.95 -0.73
CA GLU A 290 -21.96 4.93 0.21
C GLU A 290 -20.51 4.62 0.55
N ILE A 291 -19.72 4.18 -0.44
CA ILE A 291 -18.29 3.95 -0.26
C ILE A 291 -17.58 5.30 -0.25
N ASP A 292 -16.72 5.52 0.74
CA ASP A 292 -15.87 6.70 0.85
C ASP A 292 -15.02 6.84 -0.44
N PRO A 293 -15.02 8.02 -1.11
CA PRO A 293 -14.16 8.26 -2.26
C PRO A 293 -12.69 7.91 -2.04
N ALA A 294 -12.17 8.09 -0.81
CA ALA A 294 -10.79 7.74 -0.46
C ALA A 294 -10.52 6.22 -0.46
N LYS A 295 -11.57 5.40 -0.46
CA LYS A 295 -11.51 3.92 -0.56
C LYS A 295 -11.56 3.41 -1.99
N LEU A 296 -11.62 4.27 -3.02
CA LEU A 296 -11.71 3.85 -4.41
C LEU A 296 -10.50 4.34 -5.22
N VAL A 297 -9.79 3.40 -5.84
CA VAL A 297 -8.73 3.68 -6.81
C VAL A 297 -9.21 3.20 -8.17
N LEU A 298 -9.24 4.10 -9.16
CA LEU A 298 -9.70 3.78 -10.50
C LEU A 298 -8.56 3.24 -11.37
N GLY A 299 -8.69 2.01 -11.85
CA GLY A 299 -7.77 1.43 -12.82
C GLY A 299 -8.04 1.98 -14.22
N VAL A 300 -7.03 2.57 -14.86
CA VAL A 300 -7.13 3.16 -16.20
C VAL A 300 -6.20 2.40 -17.15
N PRO A 301 -6.71 1.83 -18.27
CA PRO A 301 -5.90 1.12 -19.27
C PRO A 301 -5.17 2.04 -20.26
#